data_AF-A0A5D2QQL1-F1
#
_entry.id   AF-A0A5D2QQL1-F1
#
_cell.length_a   1.000
_cell.length_b   1.000
_cell.length_c   1.000
_cell.angle_alpha   90.00
_cell.angle_beta   90.00
_cell.angle_gamma   90.00
#
_symmetry.space_group_name_H-M   'P 1'
#
loop_
_entity.id
_entity.type
_entity.pdbx_description
1 polymer ?
#
loop_
_entity_poly.entity_id
_entity_poly.type
_entity_poly.pdbx_seq_one_letter_code
_entity_poly.pdbx_strand_id
1 'polypeptide(L)'
;MAFSLQLLVPLDVVLSQDHNQIVTLLEYVRYEFLPQIQQSSIKIMSILSSRMVGLVQLLLKPNVSTSLVEDYASCLEFRSQECQVIENSRDDPGILIMQLLIDNVSRPAPNITHLLLKFDLDTSIERTLLQPKFHFRFCC
;
A
#
# COMPACT_ATOMS: atom_id res chain seq x y z
N MET A 1 -1.38 -43.29 -6.90
CA MET A 1 -1.65 -41.94 -7.42
C MET A 1 -0.50 -41.06 -6.97
N ALA A 2 0.29 -40.56 -7.91
CA ALA A 2 1.41 -39.68 -7.59
C ALA A 2 0.85 -38.34 -7.08
N PHE A 3 1.20 -37.96 -5.85
CA PHE A 3 1.10 -36.58 -5.42
C PHE A 3 2.14 -35.79 -6.23
N SER A 4 1.71 -35.23 -7.37
CA SER A 4 2.44 -34.15 -8.00
C SER A 4 2.44 -32.99 -7.01
N LEU A 5 3.54 -32.83 -6.29
CA LEU A 5 3.92 -31.59 -5.62
C LEU A 5 3.90 -30.49 -6.69
N GLN A 6 2.74 -29.86 -6.89
CA GLN A 6 2.68 -28.58 -7.56
C GLN A 6 3.59 -27.67 -6.74
N LEU A 7 4.77 -27.39 -7.29
CA LEU A 7 5.70 -26.40 -6.76
C LEU A 7 4.88 -25.17 -6.40
N LEU A 8 4.79 -24.87 -5.11
CA LEU A 8 4.05 -23.71 -4.63
C LEU A 8 4.74 -22.50 -5.26
N VAL A 9 4.08 -21.92 -6.26
CA VAL A 9 4.60 -20.76 -6.98
C VAL A 9 4.65 -19.60 -5.97
N PRO A 10 5.72 -18.78 -5.95
CA PRO A 10 5.79 -17.64 -5.05
C PRO A 10 4.55 -16.76 -5.17
N LEU A 11 4.02 -16.29 -4.03
CA LEU A 11 2.76 -15.54 -3.99
C LEU A 11 2.80 -14.32 -4.91
N ASP A 12 3.94 -13.62 -4.97
CA ASP A 12 4.18 -12.49 -5.87
C ASP A 12 4.06 -12.88 -7.35
N VAL A 13 4.48 -14.08 -7.73
CA VAL A 13 4.33 -14.60 -9.10
C VAL A 13 2.86 -14.93 -9.39
N VAL A 14 2.14 -15.56 -8.46
CA VAL A 14 0.70 -15.83 -8.61
C VAL A 14 -0.09 -14.53 -8.75
N LEU A 15 0.17 -13.59 -7.85
CA LEU A 15 -0.45 -12.27 -7.82
C LEU A 15 -0.14 -11.45 -9.08
N SER A 16 1.05 -11.60 -9.67
CA SER A 16 1.38 -10.91 -10.93
C SER A 16 0.52 -11.34 -12.12
N GLN A 17 -0.10 -12.53 -12.07
CA GLN A 17 -0.95 -13.04 -13.17
C GLN A 17 -2.28 -12.30 -13.25
N ASP A 18 -2.81 -11.85 -12.11
CA ASP A 18 -4.06 -11.09 -12.02
C ASP A 18 -3.86 -9.87 -11.13
N HIS A 19 -3.72 -8.73 -11.78
CA HIS A 19 -3.42 -7.46 -11.12
C HIS A 19 -4.55 -7.02 -10.20
N ASN A 20 -5.80 -7.43 -10.47
CA ASN A 20 -6.94 -7.11 -9.61
C ASN A 20 -6.80 -7.81 -8.26
N GLN A 21 -6.19 -8.99 -8.20
CA GLN A 21 -5.96 -9.70 -6.93
C GLN A 21 -4.96 -8.96 -6.05
N ILE A 22 -3.92 -8.34 -6.64
CA ILE A 22 -2.99 -7.47 -5.91
C ILE A 22 -3.78 -6.30 -5.31
N VAL A 23 -4.56 -5.60 -6.13
CA VAL A 23 -5.32 -4.44 -5.69
C VAL A 23 -6.28 -4.81 -4.55
N THR A 24 -7.13 -5.83 -4.75
CA THR A 24 -8.09 -6.28 -3.74
C THR A 24 -7.38 -6.68 -2.44
N LEU A 25 -6.23 -7.35 -2.53
CA LEU A 25 -5.44 -7.73 -1.37
C LEU A 25 -4.91 -6.50 -0.61
N LEU A 26 -4.51 -5.45 -1.32
CA LEU A 26 -3.98 -4.21 -0.75
C LEU A 26 -5.08 -3.27 -0.22
N GLU A 27 -6.30 -3.35 -0.76
CA GLU A 27 -7.48 -2.63 -0.26
C GLU A 27 -7.93 -3.13 1.13
N TYR A 28 -7.52 -4.32 1.56
CA TYR A 28 -7.77 -4.81 2.93
C TYR A 28 -7.09 -3.97 4.02
N VAL A 29 -6.26 -2.98 3.67
CA VAL A 29 -5.82 -1.94 4.62
C VAL A 29 -7.01 -1.22 5.27
N ARG A 30 -8.17 -1.13 4.61
CA ARG A 30 -9.39 -0.53 5.19
C ARG A 30 -10.20 -1.47 6.08
N TYR A 31 -9.77 -2.73 6.22
CA TYR A 31 -10.53 -3.75 6.95
C TYR A 31 -10.34 -3.64 8.47
N GLU A 32 -11.10 -2.74 9.09
CA GLU A 32 -11.01 -2.45 10.53
C GLU A 32 -11.55 -3.56 11.45
N PHE A 33 -12.42 -4.45 10.94
CA PHE A 33 -13.08 -5.47 11.75
C PHE A 33 -12.15 -6.57 12.28
N LEU A 34 -11.00 -6.78 11.62
CA LEU A 34 -9.97 -7.71 12.10
C LEU A 34 -8.57 -7.12 11.87
N PRO A 35 -7.90 -6.59 12.91
CA PRO A 35 -6.60 -5.95 12.79
C PRO A 35 -5.54 -6.81 12.10
N GLN A 36 -5.60 -8.13 12.27
CA GLN A 36 -4.66 -9.07 11.64
C GLN A 36 -4.74 -9.04 10.11
N ILE A 37 -5.93 -8.87 9.53
CA ILE A 37 -6.10 -8.78 8.07
C ILE A 37 -5.56 -7.45 7.56
N GLN A 38 -5.90 -6.35 8.22
CA GLN A 38 -5.37 -5.01 7.92
C GLN A 38 -3.83 -5.01 7.97
N GLN A 39 -3.24 -5.50 9.05
CA GLN A 39 -1.79 -5.61 9.23
C GLN A 39 -1.16 -6.49 8.15
N SER A 40 -1.78 -7.63 7.82
CA SER A 40 -1.27 -8.54 6.80
C SER A 40 -1.25 -7.87 5.43
N SER A 41 -2.29 -7.12 5.08
CA SER A 41 -2.35 -6.35 3.83
C SER A 41 -1.19 -5.35 3.71
N ILE A 42 -0.92 -4.57 4.77
CA ILE A 42 0.19 -3.60 4.80
C ILE A 42 1.55 -4.31 4.71
N LYS A 43 1.72 -5.42 5.45
CA LYS A 43 2.97 -6.21 5.41
C LYS A 43 3.21 -6.82 4.02
N ILE A 44 2.15 -7.28 3.36
CA ILE A 44 2.21 -7.77 1.99
C ILE A 44 2.61 -6.64 1.03
N MET A 45 2.04 -5.43 1.17
CA MET A 45 2.47 -4.25 0.40
C MET A 45 3.97 -4.00 0.54
N SER A 46 4.50 -4.05 1.76
CA SER A 46 5.94 -3.90 2.02
C SER A 46 6.77 -4.94 1.29
N ILE A 47 6.37 -6.22 1.35
CA ILE A 47 7.05 -7.30 0.65
C ILE A 47 6.97 -7.09 -0.88
N LEU A 48 5.79 -6.84 -1.43
CA LEU A 48 5.59 -6.63 -2.87
C LEU A 48 6.39 -5.43 -3.36
N SER A 49 6.43 -4.32 -2.60
CA SER A 49 7.22 -3.14 -2.94
C SER A 49 8.71 -3.45 -3.12
N SER A 50 9.23 -4.42 -2.37
CA SER A 50 10.63 -4.85 -2.40
C SER A 50 10.95 -5.89 -3.46
N ARG A 51 9.99 -6.73 -3.82
CA ARG A 51 10.21 -7.87 -4.71
C ARG A 51 9.75 -7.63 -6.14
N MET A 52 8.70 -6.84 -6.33
CA MET A 52 8.04 -6.67 -7.62
C MET A 52 8.45 -5.37 -8.29
N VAL A 53 9.45 -5.47 -9.18
CA VAL A 53 9.77 -4.39 -10.12
C VAL A 53 8.56 -4.18 -11.03
N GLY A 54 8.01 -2.97 -11.07
CA GLY A 54 6.79 -2.71 -11.84
C GLY A 54 5.52 -2.48 -11.00
N LEU A 55 5.59 -2.67 -9.67
CA LEU A 55 4.41 -2.60 -8.81
C LEU A 55 3.67 -1.26 -8.92
N VAL A 56 4.39 -0.13 -8.95
CA VAL A 56 3.75 1.18 -9.07
C VAL A 56 3.02 1.31 -10.42
N GLN A 57 3.63 0.87 -11.52
CA GLN A 57 3.00 0.90 -12.84
C GLN A 57 1.73 0.04 -12.88
N LEU A 58 1.72 -1.09 -12.15
CA LEU A 58 0.56 -1.95 -11.99
C LEU A 58 -0.59 -1.24 -11.27
N LEU A 59 -0.26 -0.53 -10.18
CA LEU A 59 -1.22 0.17 -9.32
C LEU A 59 -1.72 1.49 -9.93
N LEU A 60 -0.99 2.05 -10.90
CA LEU A 60 -1.34 3.29 -11.60
C LEU A 60 -2.52 3.18 -12.58
N LYS A 61 -3.10 1.98 -12.77
CA LYS A 61 -4.31 1.85 -13.60
C LYS A 61 -5.41 2.78 -13.07
N PRO A 62 -6.09 3.54 -13.95
CA PRO A 62 -7.06 4.54 -13.52
C PRO A 62 -8.17 3.90 -12.66
N ASN A 63 -8.53 4.60 -11.58
CA ASN A 63 -9.46 4.22 -10.49
C ASN A 63 -8.87 3.38 -9.34
N VAL A 64 -7.76 2.68 -9.54
CA VAL A 64 -7.12 1.85 -8.49
C VAL A 64 -6.22 2.69 -7.59
N SER A 65 -5.41 3.56 -8.18
CA SER A 65 -4.43 4.36 -7.44
C SER A 65 -5.11 5.32 -6.46
N THR A 66 -6.20 5.97 -6.86
CA THR A 66 -6.89 6.95 -6.01
C THR A 66 -7.54 6.30 -4.78
N SER A 67 -8.27 5.20 -4.94
CA SER A 67 -8.92 4.50 -3.81
C SER A 67 -7.88 3.95 -2.85
N LEU A 68 -6.82 3.32 -3.37
CA LEU A 68 -5.77 2.77 -2.53
C LEU A 68 -5.05 3.85 -1.73
N VAL A 69 -4.75 5.01 -2.34
CA VAL A 69 -4.15 6.16 -1.64
C VAL A 69 -5.07 6.65 -0.51
N GLU A 70 -6.37 6.76 -0.78
CA GLU A 70 -7.36 7.18 0.21
C GLU A 70 -7.50 6.17 1.34
N ASP A 71 -7.53 4.87 1.05
CA ASP A 71 -7.61 3.81 2.05
C ASP A 71 -6.42 3.83 3.03
N TYR A 72 -5.19 4.04 2.52
CA TYR A 72 -4.00 4.19 3.38
C TYR A 72 -4.02 5.50 4.18
N ALA A 73 -4.48 6.61 3.60
CA ALA A 73 -4.60 7.89 4.28
C ALA A 73 -5.64 7.83 5.41
N SER A 74 -6.81 7.24 5.15
CA SER A 74 -7.86 7.03 6.15
C SER A 74 -7.38 6.14 7.30
N CYS A 75 -6.58 5.10 7.01
CA CYS A 75 -5.98 4.27 8.06
C CYS A 75 -5.05 5.09 8.97
N LEU A 76 -4.19 5.94 8.41
CA LEU A 76 -3.32 6.82 9.20
C LEU A 76 -4.11 7.87 10.00
N GLU A 77 -5.15 8.47 9.40
CA GLU A 77 -6.01 9.44 10.08
C GLU A 77 -6.71 8.81 11.28
N PHE A 78 -7.32 7.64 11.10
CA PHE A 78 -7.96 6.88 12.17
C PHE A 78 -6.98 6.60 13.32
N ARG A 79 -5.78 6.10 13.01
CA ARG A 79 -4.74 5.82 14.01
C ARG A 79 -4.24 7.08 14.72
N SER A 80 -4.21 8.23 14.03
CA SER A 80 -3.84 9.51 14.65
C SER A 80 -4.87 10.00 15.67
N GLN A 81 -6.15 9.69 15.46
CA GLN A 81 -7.24 10.08 16.35
C GLN A 81 -7.32 9.19 17.60
N GLU A 82 -6.90 7.93 17.51
CA GLU A 82 -7.04 6.95 18.61
C GLU A 82 -6.19 7.25 19.85
N CYS A 83 -5.22 8.18 19.82
CA CYS A 83 -4.53 8.79 20.98
C CYS A 83 -4.22 7.85 22.19
N GLN A 84 -3.92 6.57 21.94
CA GLN A 84 -3.68 5.57 22.98
C GLN A 84 -2.24 5.07 22.93
N VAL A 85 -1.74 4.69 24.11
CA VAL A 85 -0.43 4.05 24.27
C VAL A 85 -0.45 2.74 23.50
N ILE A 86 0.40 2.64 22.48
CA ILE A 86 0.45 1.46 21.61
C ILE A 86 1.16 0.32 22.34
N GLU A 87 0.39 -0.57 22.97
CA GLU A 87 0.91 -1.70 23.76
C GLU A 87 1.73 -2.71 22.92
N ASN A 88 1.58 -2.71 21.59
CA ASN A 88 2.36 -3.51 20.64
C ASN A 88 2.73 -2.71 19.38
N SER A 89 3.65 -1.75 19.55
CA SER A 89 4.02 -0.77 18.50
C SER A 89 4.47 -1.37 17.16
N ARG A 90 5.01 -2.60 17.15
CA ARG A 90 5.48 -3.24 15.92
C ARG A 90 4.38 -3.69 14.97
N ASP A 91 3.18 -3.95 15.48
CA ASP A 91 2.05 -4.40 14.69
C ASP A 91 0.98 -3.32 14.53
N ASP A 92 1.23 -2.12 15.06
CA ASP A 92 0.34 -0.99 14.84
C ASP A 92 0.30 -0.63 13.33
N PRO A 93 -0.90 -0.57 12.73
CA PRO A 93 -1.06 -0.24 11.32
C PRO A 93 -0.46 1.11 10.93
N GLY A 94 -0.55 2.12 11.82
CA GLY A 94 0.04 3.43 11.57
C GLY A 94 1.57 3.34 11.48
N ILE A 95 2.21 2.65 12.42
CA ILE A 95 3.65 2.40 12.41
C ILE A 95 4.06 1.56 11.19
N LEU A 96 3.29 0.53 10.83
CA LEU A 96 3.57 -0.29 9.64
C LEU A 96 3.50 0.53 8.35
N ILE A 97 2.52 1.43 8.21
CA ILE A 97 2.40 2.33 7.06
C ILE A 97 3.55 3.34 7.04
N MET A 98 3.90 3.93 8.18
CA MET A 98 5.03 4.87 8.26
C MET A 98 6.35 4.18 7.88
N GLN A 99 6.56 2.94 8.35
CA GLN A 99 7.73 2.15 8.00
C GLN A 99 7.74 1.81 6.49
N LEU A 100 6.60 1.45 5.91
CA LEU A 100 6.47 1.21 4.47
C LEU A 100 6.92 2.44 3.65
N LEU A 101 6.53 3.65 4.07
CA LEU A 101 6.92 4.90 3.41
C LEU A 101 8.42 5.18 3.58
N ILE A 102 8.98 4.98 4.77
CA ILE A 102 10.41 5.17 5.06
C ILE A 102 11.26 4.19 4.24
N ASP A 103 10.87 2.91 4.19
CA ASP A 103 11.61 1.86 3.49
C ASP A 103 11.62 2.05 1.96
N ASN A 104 10.65 2.79 1.42
CA ASN A 104 10.51 3.05 0.00
C ASN A 104 11.06 4.41 -0.44
N VAL A 105 11.18 5.42 0.45
CA VAL A 105 11.57 6.79 0.05
C VAL A 105 12.94 6.84 -0.63
N SER A 106 13.89 6.00 -0.20
CA SER A 106 15.25 5.95 -0.76
C SER A 106 15.36 5.09 -2.02
N ARG A 107 14.28 4.46 -2.48
CA ARG A 107 14.28 3.61 -3.68
C ARG A 107 14.12 4.44 -4.95
N PRO A 108 14.57 3.95 -6.11
CA PRO A 108 14.39 4.66 -7.39
C PRO A 108 12.93 5.05 -7.63
N ALA A 109 12.72 6.26 -8.12
CA ALA A 109 11.39 6.80 -8.42
C ALA A 109 10.89 6.32 -9.80
N PRO A 110 9.58 6.10 -10.02
CA PRO A 110 8.50 6.12 -9.04
C PRO A 110 8.52 4.91 -8.11
N ASN A 111 8.18 5.12 -6.83
CA ASN A 111 8.10 4.07 -5.81
C ASN A 111 6.80 4.20 -5.00
N ILE A 112 6.55 3.26 -4.09
CA ILE A 112 5.32 3.23 -3.28
C ILE A 112 5.11 4.51 -2.47
N THR A 113 6.18 5.12 -1.95
CA THR A 113 6.08 6.38 -1.20
C THR A 113 5.54 7.50 -2.09
N HIS A 114 6.04 7.63 -3.32
CA HIS A 114 5.52 8.62 -4.28
C HIS A 114 4.04 8.36 -4.60
N LEU A 115 3.65 7.11 -4.80
CA LEU A 115 2.25 6.73 -5.04
C LEU A 115 1.35 7.10 -3.86
N LEU A 116 1.68 6.64 -2.65
CA LEU A 116 0.86 6.82 -1.44
C LEU A 116 0.80 8.27 -0.98
N LEU A 117 1.84 9.06 -1.24
CA LEU A 117 1.83 10.51 -0.99
C LEU A 117 1.18 11.31 -2.12
N LYS A 118 0.56 10.63 -3.10
CA LYS A 118 -0.19 11.22 -4.22
C LYS A 118 0.66 12.19 -5.05
N PHE A 119 1.94 11.88 -5.25
CA PHE A 119 2.77 12.61 -6.21
C PHE A 119 2.20 12.44 -7.61
N ASP A 120 2.40 13.46 -8.45
CA ASP A 120 2.18 13.30 -9.89
C ASP A 120 3.26 12.36 -10.44
N LEU A 121 2.83 11.16 -10.87
CA LEU A 121 3.68 10.11 -11.41
C LEU A 121 3.75 10.13 -12.94
N ASP A 122 2.95 10.97 -13.61
CA ASP A 122 2.98 11.17 -15.06
C ASP A 122 4.08 12.17 -15.46
N THR A 123 4.53 13.00 -14.52
CA THR A 123 5.64 13.95 -14.69
C THR A 123 6.90 13.51 -13.93
N SER A 124 8.05 14.16 -14.19
CA SER A 124 9.28 13.85 -13.44
C SER A 124 9.07 14.13 -11.95
N ILE A 125 9.29 13.11 -11.13
CA ILE A 125 9.12 13.16 -9.68
C ILE A 125 10.02 14.20 -9.01
N GLU A 126 11.21 14.43 -9.57
CA GLU A 126 12.14 15.47 -9.13
C GLU A 126 11.57 16.89 -9.28
N ARG A 127 10.50 17.05 -10.07
CA ARG A 127 9.82 18.31 -10.36
C ARG A 127 8.37 18.32 -9.88
N THR A 128 7.92 17.33 -9.11
CA THR A 128 6.54 17.28 -8.64
C THR A 128 6.25 18.51 -7.79
N LEU A 129 5.34 19.35 -8.28
CA LEU A 129 4.83 20.48 -7.52
C LEU A 129 3.78 19.96 -6.54
N LEU A 130 4.04 20.10 -5.24
CA LEU A 130 3.02 19.84 -4.22
C LEU A 130 1.84 20.79 -4.47
N GLN A 131 0.61 20.25 -4.49
CA GLN A 131 -0.62 21.03 -4.62
C GLN A 131 -1.38 21.08 -3.28
N PRO A 132 -0.93 21.89 -2.32
CA PRO A 132 -1.47 21.91 -0.95
C PRO A 132 -2.93 22.40 -0.84
N LYS A 133 -3.58 22.80 -1.93
CA LYS A 133 -4.94 23.38 -1.94
C LYS A 133 -6.03 22.44 -2.46
N PHE A 134 -5.70 21.18 -2.78
CA PHE A 134 -6.73 20.20 -3.08
C PHE A 134 -7.47 19.85 -1.79
N HIS A 135 -8.70 20.34 -1.68
CA HIS A 135 -9.60 19.97 -0.60
C HIS A 135 -9.97 18.50 -0.78
N PHE A 136 -9.39 17.61 0.01
CA PHE A 136 -9.91 16.26 0.16
C PHE A 136 -11.33 16.37 0.70
N ARG A 137 -12.32 16.08 -0.15
CA ARG A 137 -13.68 15.83 0.32
C ARG A 137 -13.70 14.40 0.82
N PHE A 138 -13.38 14.22 2.10
CA PHE A 138 -13.73 12.98 2.79
C PHE A 138 -15.26 12.90 2.79
N CYS A 139 -15.81 11.97 2.01
CA CYS A 139 -17.22 11.64 2.12
C CYS A 139 -17.39 10.81 3.39
N CYS A 140 -18.04 11.40 4.39
CA CYS A 140 -18.69 10.67 5.48
C CYS A 140 -19.86 9.82 4.95
#